data_AF-X6FAA0-F1
#
_entry.id   AF-X6FAA0-F1
#
_cell.length_a   1.000
_cell.length_b   1.000
_cell.length_c   1.000
_cell.angle_alpha   90.00
_cell.angle_beta   90.00
_cell.angle_gamma   90.00
#
_symmetry.space_group_name_H-M   'P 1'
#
loop_
_entity.id
_entity.type
_entity.pdbx_description
1 polymer ?
#
loop_
_entity_poly.entity_id
_entity_poly.type
_entity_poly.pdbx_seq_one_letter_code
_entity_poly.pdbx_strand_id
1 'polypeptide(L)'
;MIAGLLQSQNDITTSRIPGLGKMPVLGALFSSKSYQRRETDLVIIVTPYLVKPVDPSKKLAEPTDGTQPASNVDYFLNNTEEVKASDTGRALALADGSAAPAAPATKVGHFLDLPKD
;
A
#
# COMPACT_ATOMS: atom_id res chain seq x y z
N MET A 1 -9.42 -10.77 11.61
CA MET A 1 -10.82 -10.86 11.17
C MET A 1 -11.67 -10.25 12.27
N ILE A 2 -12.24 -9.06 12.05
CA ILE A 2 -12.93 -8.31 13.13
C ILE A 2 -14.43 -8.64 13.18
N ALA A 3 -15.05 -9.03 12.06
CA ALA A 3 -16.42 -9.57 12.05
C ALA A 3 -16.73 -10.26 10.71
N GLY A 4 -17.60 -11.27 10.78
CA GLY A 4 -18.35 -11.82 9.66
C GLY A 4 -19.85 -11.72 9.95
N LEU A 5 -20.66 -11.20 9.04
CA LEU A 5 -22.13 -11.23 9.17
C LEU A 5 -22.68 -12.28 8.19
N LEU A 6 -23.43 -13.25 8.71
CA LEU A 6 -24.20 -14.22 7.92
C LEU A 6 -25.69 -13.97 8.20
N GLN A 7 -26.42 -13.45 7.22
CA GLN A 7 -27.85 -13.21 7.34
C GLN A 7 -28.62 -14.15 6.39
N SER A 8 -29.43 -15.06 6.95
CA SER A 8 -30.35 -15.92 6.20
C SER A 8 -31.80 -15.56 6.53
N GLN A 9 -32.57 -15.11 5.53
CA GLN A 9 -34.03 -14.88 5.63
C GLN A 9 -34.77 -15.80 4.64
N ASN A 10 -35.77 -16.52 5.14
CA ASN A 10 -36.58 -17.48 4.38
C ASN A 10 -38.07 -17.10 4.48
N ASP A 11 -38.61 -16.49 3.42
CA ASP A 11 -40.00 -16.04 3.37
C ASP A 11 -40.82 -17.01 2.49
N ILE A 12 -41.82 -17.67 3.08
CA ILE A 12 -42.75 -18.55 2.37
C ILE A 12 -44.14 -17.90 2.36
N THR A 13 -44.56 -17.42 1.19
CA THR A 13 -45.89 -16.82 1.02
C THR A 13 -46.73 -17.71 0.13
N THR A 14 -47.88 -18.16 0.64
CA THR A 14 -48.87 -18.93 -0.13
C THR A 14 -50.12 -18.07 -0.35
N SER A 15 -50.47 -17.85 -1.62
CA SER A 15 -51.72 -17.20 -2.02
C SER A 15 -52.63 -18.23 -2.68
N ARG A 16 -53.90 -18.27 -2.29
CA ARG A 16 -54.86 -19.27 -2.77
C ARG A 16 -56.26 -18.66 -2.92
N ILE A 17 -56.97 -19.06 -3.96
CA ILE A 17 -58.37 -18.67 -4.17
C ILE A 17 -59.25 -19.45 -3.17
N PRO A 18 -60.07 -18.79 -2.35
CA PRO A 18 -60.95 -19.47 -1.40
C PRO A 18 -61.95 -20.38 -2.12
N GLY A 19 -62.15 -21.61 -1.61
CA GLY A 19 -62.98 -22.65 -2.23
C GLY A 19 -62.19 -23.55 -3.19
N LEU A 20 -61.78 -23.02 -4.34
CA LEU A 20 -61.11 -23.79 -5.41
C LEU A 20 -59.70 -24.28 -5.00
N GLY A 21 -58.98 -23.53 -4.18
CA GLY A 21 -57.63 -23.88 -3.72
C GLY A 21 -57.55 -25.03 -2.71
N LYS A 22 -58.67 -25.66 -2.34
CA LYS A 22 -58.72 -26.81 -1.39
C LYS A 22 -59.11 -28.13 -2.06
N MET A 23 -59.37 -28.13 -3.37
CA MET A 23 -59.77 -29.33 -4.11
C MET A 23 -58.61 -30.34 -4.18
N PRO A 24 -58.82 -31.63 -3.86
CA PRO A 24 -57.83 -32.65 -4.11
C PRO A 24 -57.52 -32.71 -5.61
N VAL A 25 -56.24 -32.88 -5.97
CA VAL A 25 -55.72 -32.88 -7.35
C VAL A 25 -55.69 -31.51 -8.05
N LEU A 26 -56.77 -30.71 -8.00
CA LEU A 26 -56.87 -29.44 -8.75
C LEU A 26 -56.39 -28.19 -7.99
N GLY A 27 -56.29 -28.25 -6.66
CA GLY A 27 -55.97 -27.07 -5.83
C GLY A 27 -54.62 -26.43 -6.12
N ALA A 28 -53.64 -27.20 -6.63
CA ALA A 28 -52.31 -26.70 -6.96
C ALA A 28 -52.31 -25.71 -8.14
N LEU A 29 -53.24 -25.85 -9.11
CA LEU A 29 -53.37 -24.94 -10.26
C LEU A 29 -53.95 -23.56 -9.87
N PHE A 30 -54.67 -23.51 -8.74
CA PHE A 30 -55.29 -22.30 -8.20
C PHE A 30 -54.59 -21.77 -6.93
N SER A 31 -53.39 -22.29 -6.66
CA SER A 31 -52.52 -21.84 -5.57
C SER A 31 -51.21 -21.33 -6.14
N SER A 32 -50.76 -20.16 -5.69
CA SER A 32 -49.42 -19.65 -5.98
C SER A 32 -48.59 -19.69 -4.71
N LYS A 33 -47.36 -20.20 -4.81
CA LYS A 33 -46.42 -20.32 -3.70
C LYS A 33 -45.14 -19.59 -4.10
N SER A 34 -44.86 -18.45 -3.47
CA SER A 34 -43.60 -17.75 -3.68
C SER A 34 -42.60 -18.16 -2.61
N TYR A 35 -41.39 -18.48 -3.05
CA TYR A 35 -40.26 -18.82 -2.20
C TYR A 35 -39.19 -17.75 -2.39
N GLN A 36 -38.81 -17.05 -1.33
CA GLN A 36 -37.78 -16.02 -1.38
C GLN A 36 -36.71 -16.29 -0.32
N ARG A 37 -35.47 -16.53 -0.79
CA ARG A 37 -34.29 -16.78 0.03
C ARG A 37 -33.32 -15.61 -0.13
N ARG A 38 -32.96 -14.94 0.97
CA ARG A 38 -32.00 -13.83 1.00
C ARG A 38 -30.80 -14.21 1.85
N GLU A 39 -29.61 -14.18 1.25
CA GLU A 39 -28.31 -14.48 1.87
C GLU A 39 -27.39 -13.25 1.75
N THR A 40 -26.73 -12.85 2.84
CA THR A 40 -25.77 -11.73 2.85
C THR A 40 -24.56 -12.09 3.68
N ASP A 41 -23.39 -12.06 3.03
CA ASP A 41 -22.07 -12.35 3.61
C ASP A 41 -21.19 -11.09 3.55
N LEU A 42 -20.63 -10.68 4.69
CA LEU A 42 -19.74 -9.53 4.80
C LEU A 42 -18.52 -9.87 5.67
N VAL A 43 -17.31 -9.57 5.19
CA VAL A 43 -16.04 -9.81 5.91
C VAL A 43 -15.23 -8.53 5.99
N ILE A 44 -14.77 -8.19 7.20
CA ILE A 44 -13.91 -7.02 7.45
C ILE A 44 -12.54 -7.47 7.97
N ILE A 45 -11.49 -7.15 7.20
CA ILE A 45 -10.10 -7.52 7.48
C ILE A 45 -9.30 -6.27 7.82
N VAL A 46 -8.54 -6.33 8.93
CA VAL A 46 -7.63 -5.27 9.35
C VAL A 46 -6.28 -5.90 9.68
N THR A 47 -5.21 -5.39 9.07
CA THR A 47 -3.82 -5.81 9.32
C THR A 47 -3.06 -4.64 9.93
N PRO A 48 -3.05 -4.49 11.28
CA PRO A 48 -2.24 -3.45 11.90
C PRO A 48 -0.76 -3.82 11.88
N TYR A 49 0.11 -2.83 11.70
CA TYR A 49 1.56 -2.99 11.83
C TYR A 49 2.04 -2.19 13.03
N LEU A 50 2.89 -2.80 13.87
CA LEU A 50 3.57 -2.12 14.97
C LEU A 50 4.93 -1.63 14.48
N VAL A 51 5.14 -0.32 14.49
CA VAL A 51 6.43 0.29 14.18
C VAL A 51 7.14 0.66 15.48
N LYS A 52 8.47 0.51 15.48
CA LYS A 52 9.30 0.92 16.62
C LYS A 52 9.47 2.45 16.60
N PRO A 53 9.40 3.13 17.75
CA PRO A 53 9.75 4.55 17.84
C PRO A 53 11.20 4.77 17.41
N VAL A 54 11.45 5.84 16.66
CA VAL A 54 12.82 6.27 16.32
C VAL A 54 13.46 6.96 17.51
N ASP A 55 14.78 6.79 17.69
CA ASP A 55 15.53 7.44 18.76
C ASP A 55 15.50 8.97 18.56
N PRO A 56 14.99 9.77 19.53
CA PRO A 56 14.88 11.22 19.37
C PRO A 56 16.24 11.94 19.32
N SER A 57 17.30 11.27 19.78
CA SER A 57 18.67 11.81 19.76
C SER A 57 19.40 11.54 18.43
N LYS A 58 18.87 10.69 17.55
CA LYS A 58 19.47 10.42 16.24
C LYS A 58 18.81 11.32 15.21
N LYS A 59 19.62 12.09 14.48
CA LYS A 59 19.16 12.77 13.26
C LYS A 59 18.72 11.70 12.26
N LEU A 60 17.48 11.78 11.81
CA LEU A 60 16.98 10.95 10.72
C LEU A 60 17.68 11.38 9.43
N ALA A 61 18.03 10.42 8.58
CA ALA A 61 18.54 10.74 7.26
C ALA A 61 17.45 11.47 6.47
N GLU A 62 17.70 12.74 6.17
CA GLU A 62 16.78 13.52 5.35
C GLU A 62 17.14 13.31 3.88
N PRO A 63 16.15 13.30 2.95
CA PRO A 63 16.44 13.20 1.52
C PRO A 63 17.39 14.29 1.00
N THR A 64 17.49 15.41 1.73
CA THR A 64 18.33 16.56 1.39
C THR A 64 19.76 16.47 1.93
N ASP A 65 20.06 15.56 2.87
CA ASP A 65 21.40 15.41 3.47
C ASP A 65 22.47 14.99 2.43
N GLY A 66 22.05 14.46 1.28
CA GLY A 66 22.93 14.01 0.20
C GLY A 66 23.27 15.07 -0.85
N THR A 67 22.63 16.25 -0.81
CA THR A 67 22.68 17.27 -1.87
C THR A 67 23.20 18.60 -1.34
N GLN A 68 23.99 19.31 -2.12
CA GLN A 68 24.42 20.68 -1.85
C GLN A 68 24.07 21.60 -3.03
N PRO A 69 23.83 22.90 -2.78
CA PRO A 69 23.64 23.87 -3.85
C PRO A 69 24.83 23.87 -4.80
N ALA A 70 24.57 23.94 -6.10
CA ALA A 70 25.62 24.02 -7.11
C ALA A 70 26.45 25.31 -6.96
N SER A 71 27.75 25.22 -7.25
CA SER A 71 28.61 26.39 -7.35
C SER A 71 28.26 27.22 -8.59
N ASN A 72 28.63 28.51 -8.60
CA ASN A 72 28.36 29.41 -9.74
C ASN A 72 28.83 28.82 -11.08
N VAL A 73 29.98 28.17 -11.10
CA VAL A 73 30.53 27.55 -12.33
C VAL A 73 29.65 26.39 -12.81
N ASP A 74 29.19 25.54 -11.89
CA ASP A 74 28.33 24.39 -12.21
C ASP A 74 26.92 24.84 -12.65
N TYR A 75 26.41 25.92 -12.06
CA TYR A 75 25.14 26.54 -12.45
C TYR A 75 25.21 27.11 -13.88
N PHE A 76 26.25 27.89 -14.20
CA PHE A 76 26.33 28.58 -15.49
C PHE A 76 26.85 27.72 -16.64
N LEU A 77 27.79 26.80 -16.39
CA LEU A 77 28.38 25.97 -17.45
C LEU A 77 27.68 24.63 -17.61
N ASN A 78 27.26 24.03 -16.50
CA ASN A 78 26.70 22.67 -16.49
C ASN A 78 25.18 22.66 -16.25
N ASN A 79 24.53 23.83 -16.13
CA ASN A 79 23.09 23.99 -15.89
C ASN A 79 22.56 23.04 -14.80
N THR A 80 23.34 22.89 -13.73
CA THR A 80 23.02 21.98 -12.62
C THR A 80 22.77 22.83 -11.39
N GLU A 81 21.61 22.62 -10.73
CA GLU A 81 21.21 23.41 -9.56
C GLU A 81 21.58 22.73 -8.23
N GLU A 82 21.76 21.41 -8.25
CA GLU A 82 22.14 20.61 -7.08
C GLU A 82 23.24 19.60 -7.43
N VAL A 83 24.27 19.56 -6.59
CA VAL A 83 25.40 18.62 -6.73
C VAL A 83 25.41 17.70 -5.52
N LYS A 84 25.65 16.41 -5.74
CA LYS A 84 25.76 15.44 -4.64
C LYS A 84 26.95 15.83 -3.76
N ALA A 85 26.75 15.85 -2.44
CA ALA A 85 27.79 16.25 -1.48
C ALA A 85 29.12 15.46 -1.61
N SER A 86 29.05 14.22 -2.12
CA SER A 86 30.22 13.37 -2.40
C SER A 86 31.04 13.82 -3.61
N ASP A 87 30.41 14.51 -4.56
CA ASP A 87 31.01 14.81 -5.86
C ASP A 87 31.72 16.17 -5.83
N THR A 88 31.21 17.13 -5.02
CA THR A 88 31.83 18.44 -4.77
C THR A 88 33.23 18.31 -4.16
N GLY A 89 33.41 17.46 -3.15
CA GLY A 89 34.72 17.24 -2.51
C GLY A 89 35.75 16.59 -3.42
N ARG A 90 35.30 15.79 -4.39
CA ARG A 90 36.14 15.16 -5.40
C ARG A 90 36.55 16.14 -6.50
N ALA A 91 35.64 17.03 -6.93
CA ALA A 91 35.93 18.07 -7.91
C ALA A 91 36.96 19.09 -7.39
N LEU A 92 36.84 19.49 -6.11
CA LEU A 92 37.81 20.39 -5.45
C LEU A 92 39.20 19.77 -5.32
N ALA A 93 39.30 18.49 -4.94
CA ALA A 93 40.59 17.78 -4.82
C ALA A 93 41.29 17.57 -6.18
N LEU A 94 40.52 17.38 -7.26
CA LEU A 94 41.05 17.29 -8.61
C LEU A 94 41.55 18.66 -9.13
N ALA A 95 40.89 19.75 -8.74
CA ALA A 95 41.31 21.11 -9.07
C ALA A 95 42.57 21.57 -8.33
N ASP A 96 42.80 21.06 -7.11
CA ASP A 96 43.96 21.40 -6.26
C ASP A 96 45.18 20.46 -6.47
N GLY A 97 45.10 19.55 -7.45
CA GLY A 97 46.21 18.65 -7.81
C GLY A 97 46.64 17.64 -6.74
N SER A 98 45.93 17.57 -5.62
CA SER A 98 46.23 16.71 -4.47
C SER A 98 45.46 15.39 -4.52
N ALA A 99 45.73 14.58 -5.55
CA ALA A 99 45.15 13.25 -5.65
C ALA A 99 45.84 12.28 -4.66
N ALA A 100 45.29 12.14 -3.45
CA ALA A 100 45.64 11.03 -2.54
C ALA A 100 44.94 9.73 -2.99
N PRO A 101 45.57 8.55 -2.82
CA PRO A 101 44.99 7.29 -3.29
C PRO A 101 43.71 6.97 -2.51
N ALA A 102 42.72 6.45 -3.25
CA ALA A 102 41.38 6.19 -2.77
C ALA A 102 41.35 5.37 -1.47
N ALA A 103 40.86 6.00 -0.39
CA ALA A 103 40.33 5.26 0.75
C ALA A 103 38.98 4.63 0.33
N PRO A 104 38.67 3.39 0.75
CA PRO A 104 37.50 2.67 0.28
C PRO A 104 36.24 3.44 0.67
N ALA A 105 35.45 3.84 -0.32
CA ALA A 105 34.14 4.42 -0.12
C ALA A 105 33.30 3.43 0.69
N THR A 106 32.96 3.81 1.93
CA THR A 106 31.99 3.07 2.74
C THR A 106 30.69 3.06 1.95
N LYS A 107 30.39 1.90 1.33
CA LYS A 107 29.18 1.66 0.56
C LYS A 107 27.98 1.96 1.46
N VAL A 108 27.39 3.15 1.31
CA VAL A 108 26.13 3.49 1.99
C VAL A 108 25.07 2.58 1.37
N GLY A 109 24.74 1.52 2.09
CA GLY A 109 23.84 0.47 1.65
C GLY A 109 22.43 1.02 1.46
N HIS A 110 21.90 0.87 0.25
CA HIS A 110 20.48 1.02 -0.02
C HIS A 110 19.76 -0.15 0.66
N PHE A 111 18.66 0.11 1.39
CA PHE A 111 17.86 -0.91 2.13
C PHE A 111 17.31 -2.06 1.26
N LEU A 112 17.49 -1.99 -0.07
CA LEU A 112 17.02 -2.99 -1.03
C LEU A 112 18.15 -3.83 -1.65
N ASP A 113 19.41 -3.67 -1.23
CA ASP A 113 20.51 -4.53 -1.69
C ASP A 113 20.53 -5.80 -0.82
N LEU A 114 19.63 -6.76 -1.13
CA LEU A 114 19.71 -8.11 -0.57
C LEU A 114 20.88 -8.86 -1.24
N PRO A 115 21.79 -9.50 -0.49
CA PRO A 115 22.74 -10.44 -1.05
C PRO A 115 21.95 -11.55 -1.76
N LYS A 116 22.14 -11.69 -3.07
CA LYS A 116 21.77 -12.92 -3.77
C LYS A 116 22.96 -13.86 -3.65
N ASP A 117 22.85 -14.80 -2.74
CA ASP A 117 23.50 -16.11 -2.81
C ASP A 117 22.42 -17.17 -2.52
#